data_AF-A0A2L0F7I5-F1
#
_entry.id   AF-A0A2L0F7I5-F1
#
_cell.length_a   1.000
_cell.length_b   1.000
_cell.length_c   1.000
_cell.angle_alpha   90.00
_cell.angle_beta   90.00
_cell.angle_gamma   90.00
#
_symmetry.space_group_name_H-M   'P 1'
#
loop_
_entity.id
_entity.type
_entity.pdbx_description
1 polymer ?
#
loop_
_entity_poly.entity_id
_entity_poly.type
_entity_poly.pdbx_seq_one_letter_code
_entity_poly.pdbx_strand_id
1 'polypeptide(L)'
;MHPRALHAARIALGSIVLIGGINGFVRIVPVPEPPHPFVELLIESGFIYAVKTVELLAAALLLLDRRRPLALALLWPIVVNIALFHLLLDPRAGINAVVLLGLLGALTWHERRAFAPLFAEGRDPRALCLPRARVSVDATPR
;
A
#
# COMPACT_ATOMS: atom_id res chain seq x y z
N MET A 1 0.30 9.51 15.98
CA MET A 1 1.44 10.17 15.31
C MET A 1 1.12 11.65 15.14
N HIS A 2 2.08 12.53 15.39
CA HIS A 2 1.92 13.96 15.10
C HIS A 2 1.71 14.16 13.58
N PRO A 3 0.88 15.11 13.11
CA PRO A 3 0.59 15.29 11.68
C PRO A 3 1.84 15.40 10.78
N ARG A 4 2.88 16.07 11.29
CA ARG A 4 4.18 16.19 10.60
C ARG A 4 4.87 14.83 10.39
N ALA A 5 4.79 13.94 11.38
CA ALA A 5 5.41 12.62 11.31
C ALA A 5 4.70 11.72 10.29
N LEU A 6 3.38 11.82 10.18
CA LEU A 6 2.61 11.10 9.16
C LEU A 6 2.97 11.57 7.74
N HIS A 7 3.08 12.88 7.57
CA HIS A 7 3.49 13.44 6.29
C HIS A 7 4.90 12.99 5.91
N ALA A 8 5.85 13.05 6.85
CA ALA A 8 7.21 12.57 6.65
C ALA A 8 7.25 11.06 6.31
N ALA A 9 6.52 10.22 7.05
CA ALA A 9 6.45 8.79 6.79
C ALA A 9 5.87 8.47 5.40
N ARG A 10 4.84 9.21 4.96
CA ARG A 10 4.25 9.09 3.63
C ARG A 10 5.24 9.45 2.53
N ILE A 11 5.94 10.58 2.68
CA ILE A 11 6.95 11.01 1.71
C ILE A 11 8.12 10.02 1.69
N ALA A 12 8.58 9.54 2.84
CA ALA A 12 9.64 8.56 2.94
C ALA A 12 9.25 7.24 2.25
N LEU A 13 8.10 6.65 2.63
CA LEU A 13 7.62 5.42 2.00
C LEU A 13 7.47 5.61 0.50
N GLY A 14 6.70 6.63 0.08
CA GLY A 14 6.43 6.92 -1.33
C GLY A 14 7.70 7.12 -2.15
N SER A 15 8.73 7.80 -1.61
CA SER A 15 9.99 8.01 -2.31
C SER A 15 10.78 6.71 -2.46
N ILE A 16 10.84 5.88 -1.42
CA ILE A 16 11.57 4.61 -1.47
C ILE A 16 10.95 3.66 -2.51
N VAL A 17 9.62 3.47 -2.49
CA VAL A 17 8.95 2.63 -3.50
C VAL A 17 8.98 3.25 -4.90
N LEU A 18 8.96 4.57 -5.03
CA LEU A 18 9.12 5.22 -6.34
C LEU A 18 10.50 4.91 -6.94
N ILE A 19 11.57 5.12 -6.17
CA ILE A 19 12.94 4.82 -6.61
C ILE A 19 13.10 3.33 -6.91
N GLY A 20 12.57 2.45 -6.05
CA GLY A 20 12.59 0.99 -6.25
C GLY A 20 11.81 0.54 -7.49
N GLY A 21 10.70 1.20 -7.80
CA GLY A 21 9.89 0.99 -9.00
C GLY A 21 10.65 1.38 -10.26
N ILE A 22 11.24 2.60 -10.27
CA ILE A 22 12.06 3.07 -11.40
C ILE A 22 13.29 2.16 -11.58
N ASN A 23 13.89 1.72 -10.46
CA ASN A 23 15.07 0.84 -10.48
C ASN A 23 14.84 -0.50 -11.21
N GLY A 24 13.58 -0.97 -11.25
CA GLY A 24 13.22 -2.19 -11.97
C GLY A 24 13.18 -2.04 -13.50
N PHE A 25 13.12 -0.80 -14.00
CA PHE A 25 13.18 -0.49 -15.44
C PHE A 25 14.56 0.05 -15.84
N VAL A 26 15.09 0.95 -15.02
CA VAL A 26 16.39 1.60 -15.23
C VAL A 26 17.18 1.45 -13.95
N ARG A 27 18.31 0.75 -14.00
CA ARG A 27 19.14 0.47 -12.82
C ARG A 27 19.84 1.74 -12.31
N ILE A 28 19.19 2.47 -11.40
CA ILE A 28 19.68 3.70 -10.76
C ILE A 28 20.53 3.35 -9.53
N VAL A 29 20.05 2.39 -8.74
CA VAL A 29 20.66 1.95 -7.49
C VAL A 29 21.30 0.59 -7.72
N PRO A 30 22.55 0.37 -7.27
CA PRO A 30 23.18 -0.94 -7.33
C PRO A 30 22.33 -1.99 -6.61
N VAL A 31 22.06 -3.10 -7.29
CA VAL A 31 21.51 -4.31 -6.67
C VAL A 31 22.62 -5.36 -6.53
N PRO A 32 22.57 -6.22 -5.49
CA PRO A 32 23.57 -7.27 -5.30
C PRO A 32 23.73 -8.16 -6.54
N GLU A 33 24.97 -8.47 -6.89
CA GLU A 33 25.34 -9.38 -7.97
C GLU A 33 25.96 -10.67 -7.40
N PRO A 34 25.72 -11.84 -8.02
CA PRO A 34 24.68 -12.08 -9.03
C PRO A 34 23.26 -11.95 -8.42
N PRO A 35 22.21 -11.74 -9.24
CA PRO A 35 20.83 -11.78 -8.76
C PRO A 35 20.52 -13.17 -8.19
N HIS A 36 19.62 -13.23 -7.21
CA HIS A 36 19.09 -14.51 -6.76
C HIS A 36 18.30 -15.18 -7.92
N PRO A 37 18.36 -16.52 -8.12
CA PRO A 37 17.69 -17.19 -9.25
C PRO A 37 16.19 -16.90 -9.38
N PHE A 38 15.50 -16.70 -8.25
CA PHE A 38 14.11 -16.24 -8.24
C PHE A 38 13.93 -14.87 -8.90
N VAL A 39 14.82 -13.92 -8.63
CA VAL A 39 14.77 -12.57 -9.24
C VAL A 39 15.12 -12.66 -10.72
N GLU A 40 16.12 -13.47 -11.07
CA GLU A 40 16.51 -13.71 -12.47
C GLU A 40 15.32 -14.24 -13.30
N LEU A 41 14.58 -15.23 -12.79
CA LEU A 41 13.36 -15.74 -13.43
C LEU A 41 12.30 -14.65 -13.66
N LEU A 42 12.12 -13.73 -12.69
CA LEU A 42 11.15 -12.63 -12.83
C LEU A 42 11.58 -11.61 -13.89
N ILE A 43 12.90 -11.41 -14.06
CA ILE A 43 13.47 -10.54 -15.09
C ILE A 43 13.28 -11.19 -16.46
N GLU A 44 13.70 -12.44 -16.63
CA GLU A 44 13.63 -13.16 -17.91
C GLU A 44 12.19 -13.35 -18.41
N SER A 45 11.25 -13.62 -17.50
CA SER A 45 9.82 -13.73 -17.84
C SER A 45 9.14 -12.39 -18.11
N GLY A 46 9.79 -11.27 -17.77
CA GLY A 46 9.20 -9.93 -17.80
C GLY A 46 8.13 -9.67 -16.74
N PHE A 47 7.83 -10.64 -15.86
CA PHE A 47 6.86 -10.49 -14.78
C PHE A 47 7.23 -9.34 -13.83
N ILE A 48 8.53 -9.11 -13.64
CA ILE A 48 9.02 -8.02 -12.79
C ILE A 48 8.51 -6.64 -13.26
N TYR A 49 8.35 -6.42 -14.57
CA TYR A 49 7.89 -5.14 -15.10
C TYR A 49 6.42 -4.86 -14.78
N ALA A 50 5.58 -5.91 -14.74
CA ALA A 50 4.18 -5.77 -14.31
C ALA A 50 4.11 -5.36 -12.83
N VAL A 51 4.88 -6.03 -11.96
CA VAL A 51 4.97 -5.71 -10.53
C VAL A 51 5.47 -4.28 -10.32
N LYS A 52 6.55 -3.89 -11.03
CA LYS A 52 7.16 -2.56 -10.94
C LYS A 52 6.22 -1.45 -11.44
N THR A 53 5.39 -1.73 -12.44
CA THR A 53 4.35 -0.78 -12.90
C THR A 53 3.32 -0.51 -11.81
N VAL A 54 2.85 -1.55 -11.11
CA VAL A 54 1.91 -1.38 -9.99
C VAL A 54 2.58 -0.64 -8.83
N GLU A 55 3.84 -0.95 -8.52
CA GLU A 55 4.63 -0.24 -7.50
C GLU A 55 4.74 1.26 -7.82
N LEU A 56 5.05 1.62 -9.07
CA LEU A 56 5.13 3.01 -9.53
C LEU A 56 3.77 3.74 -9.42
N LEU A 57 2.69 3.10 -9.84
CA LEU A 57 1.34 3.67 -9.74
C LEU A 57 0.96 3.92 -8.28
N ALA A 58 1.23 2.95 -7.40
CA ALA A 58 0.94 3.08 -5.98
C ALA A 58 1.80 4.18 -5.33
N ALA A 59 3.09 4.26 -5.66
CA ALA A 59 3.99 5.30 -5.18
C ALA A 59 3.53 6.70 -5.63
N ALA A 60 3.14 6.86 -6.89
CA ALA A 60 2.61 8.12 -7.42
C ALA A 60 1.33 8.55 -6.69
N LEU A 61 0.36 7.63 -6.51
CA LEU A 61 -0.85 7.90 -5.74
C LEU A 61 -0.53 8.34 -4.30
N LEU A 62 0.39 7.62 -3.64
CA LEU A 62 0.79 7.92 -2.27
C LEU A 62 1.47 9.30 -2.15
N LEU A 63 2.38 9.64 -3.07
CA LEU A 63 3.14 10.91 -3.06
C LEU A 63 2.28 12.12 -3.45
N LEU A 64 1.32 11.95 -4.36
CA LEU A 64 0.35 12.97 -4.72
C LEU A 64 -0.75 13.16 -3.66
N ASP A 65 -0.70 12.39 -2.57
CA ASP A 65 -1.73 12.35 -1.53
C ASP A 65 -3.13 12.02 -2.10
N ARG A 66 -3.17 11.24 -3.18
CA ARG A 66 -4.40 10.85 -3.88
C ARG A 66 -4.74 9.41 -3.60
N ARG A 67 -5.96 9.17 -3.12
CA ARG A 67 -6.48 7.81 -2.84
C ARG A 67 -5.52 7.00 -1.95
N ARG A 68 -5.05 7.58 -0.83
CA ARG A 68 -4.09 6.93 0.08
C ARG A 68 -4.46 5.49 0.45
N PRO A 69 -5.71 5.15 0.80
CA PRO A 69 -6.06 3.77 1.15
C PRO A 69 -5.84 2.79 -0.02
N LEU A 70 -6.12 3.21 -1.26
CA LEU A 70 -5.87 2.41 -2.45
C LEU A 70 -4.36 2.24 -2.68
N ALA A 71 -3.57 3.30 -2.54
CA ALA A 71 -2.11 3.22 -2.67
C ALA A 71 -1.51 2.23 -1.66
N LEU A 72 -1.90 2.34 -0.38
CA LEU A 72 -1.47 1.43 0.67
C LEU A 72 -1.92 -0.01 0.39
N ALA A 73 -3.16 -0.22 -0.09
CA ALA A 73 -3.67 -1.53 -0.46
C ALA A 73 -2.87 -2.19 -1.61
N LEU A 74 -2.46 -1.42 -2.62
CA LEU A 74 -1.61 -1.90 -3.71
C LEU A 74 -0.20 -2.23 -3.24
N LEU A 75 0.34 -1.49 -2.27
CA LEU A 75 1.69 -1.72 -1.73
C LEU A 75 1.77 -2.95 -0.83
N TRP A 76 0.70 -3.34 -0.13
CA TRP A 76 0.71 -4.50 0.77
C TRP A 76 1.21 -5.81 0.14
N PRO A 77 0.65 -6.32 -0.97
CA PRO A 77 1.15 -7.55 -1.57
C PRO A 77 2.60 -7.43 -2.06
N ILE A 78 3.00 -6.24 -2.55
CA ILE A 78 4.36 -6.00 -3.06
C ILE A 78 5.38 -6.00 -1.92
N VAL A 79 5.14 -5.20 -0.89
CA VAL A 79 6.07 -5.03 0.25
C VAL A 79 6.15 -6.30 1.09
N VAL A 80 5.02 -7.01 1.28
CA VAL A 80 5.04 -8.31 1.97
C VAL A 80 5.86 -9.33 1.18
N ASN A 81 5.71 -9.38 -0.15
CA ASN A 81 6.52 -10.28 -0.97
C ASN A 81 8.02 -9.92 -0.91
N ILE A 82 8.37 -8.62 -0.92
CA ILE A 82 9.76 -8.17 -0.72
C ILE A 82 10.29 -8.62 0.65
N ALA A 83 9.50 -8.47 1.71
CA ALA A 83 9.89 -8.88 3.06
C ALA A 83 10.08 -10.40 3.16
N LEU A 84 9.17 -11.19 2.60
CA LEU A 84 9.28 -12.65 2.58
C LEU A 84 10.49 -13.11 1.76
N PHE A 85 10.73 -12.50 0.60
CA PHE A 85 11.92 -12.80 -0.21
C PHE A 85 13.20 -12.58 0.60
N HIS A 86 13.31 -11.46 1.33
CA HIS A 86 14.52 -11.19 2.11
C HIS A 86 14.65 -12.02 3.38
N LEU A 87 13.51 -12.40 3.98
CA LEU A 87 13.49 -13.24 5.16
C LEU A 87 13.85 -14.70 4.83
N LEU A 88 13.41 -15.20 3.67
CA LEU A 88 13.47 -16.63 3.33
C LEU A 88 14.52 -16.98 2.28
N LEU A 89 14.88 -16.07 1.37
CA LEU A 89 15.69 -16.37 0.18
C LEU A 89 16.99 -15.55 0.10
N ASP A 90 16.94 -14.23 0.30
CA ASP A 90 18.14 -13.37 0.21
C ASP A 90 18.19 -12.25 1.27
N PRO A 91 19.00 -12.39 2.33
CA PRO A 91 19.04 -11.42 3.43
C PRO A 91 19.81 -10.13 3.12
N ARG A 92 20.51 -10.03 1.97
CA ARG A 92 21.47 -8.94 1.68
C ARG A 92 20.87 -7.53 1.79
N ALA A 93 19.57 -7.38 1.54
CA ALA A 93 18.84 -6.11 1.68
C ALA A 93 17.65 -6.19 2.66
N GLY A 94 17.69 -7.11 3.64
CA GLY A 94 16.60 -7.33 4.59
C GLY A 94 16.23 -6.12 5.46
N ILE A 95 17.20 -5.25 5.79
CA ILE A 95 16.95 -4.01 6.54
C ILE A 95 15.97 -3.09 5.80
N ASN A 96 16.15 -2.93 4.48
CA ASN A 96 15.26 -2.10 3.67
C ASN A 96 13.84 -2.65 3.66
N ALA A 97 13.69 -3.98 3.64
CA ALA A 97 12.38 -4.63 3.70
C ALA A 97 11.68 -4.38 5.04
N VAL A 98 12.42 -4.44 6.16
CA VAL A 98 11.88 -4.14 7.50
C VAL A 98 11.43 -2.67 7.59
N VAL A 99 12.23 -1.74 7.08
CA VAL A 99 11.89 -0.31 7.06
C VAL A 99 10.62 -0.07 6.23
N LEU A 100 10.54 -0.65 5.02
CA LEU A 100 9.36 -0.56 4.17
C LEU A 100 8.10 -1.11 4.85
N LEU A 101 8.20 -2.29 5.45
CA LEU A 101 7.09 -2.94 6.13
C LEU A 101 6.63 -2.13 7.36
N GLY A 102 7.57 -1.57 8.12
CA GLY A 102 7.28 -0.71 9.27
C GLY A 102 6.56 0.58 8.87
N LEU A 103 7.04 1.27 7.83
CA LEU A 103 6.40 2.48 7.30
C LEU A 103 5.01 2.20 6.74
N LEU A 104 4.87 1.14 5.94
CA LEU A 104 3.60 0.73 5.36
C LEU A 104 2.58 0.35 6.45
N GLY A 105 3.01 -0.43 7.44
CA GLY A 105 2.19 -0.83 8.58
C GLY A 105 1.75 0.37 9.42
N ALA A 106 2.66 1.30 9.72
CA ALA A 106 2.35 2.51 10.47
C ALA A 106 1.32 3.40 9.78
N LEU A 107 1.48 3.64 8.47
CA LEU A 107 0.54 4.44 7.68
C LEU A 107 -0.81 3.73 7.55
N THR A 108 -0.82 2.41 7.31
CA THR A 108 -2.04 1.62 7.24
C THR A 108 -2.78 1.61 8.59
N TRP A 109 -2.07 1.51 9.70
CA TRP A 109 -2.66 1.58 11.04
C TRP A 109 -3.31 2.94 11.30
N HIS A 110 -2.69 4.02 10.82
CA HIS A 110 -3.28 5.35 10.89
C HIS A 110 -4.56 5.45 10.05
N GLU A 111 -4.51 4.94 8.81
CA GLU A 111 -5.62 4.93 7.85
C GLU A 111 -6.60 3.76 8.04
N ARG A 112 -6.48 2.96 9.11
CA ARG A 112 -7.21 1.69 9.30
C ARG A 112 -8.73 1.82 9.21
N ARG A 113 -9.29 3.00 9.53
CA ARG A 113 -10.72 3.28 9.38
C ARG A 113 -11.18 3.22 7.92
N ALA A 114 -10.32 3.59 6.98
CA ALA A 114 -10.59 3.46 5.56
C ALA A 114 -10.57 2.00 5.08
N PHE A 115 -9.90 1.11 5.81
CA PHE A 115 -9.86 -0.34 5.53
C PHE A 115 -10.98 -1.11 6.24
N ALA A 116 -11.68 -0.51 7.21
CA ALA A 116 -12.77 -1.15 7.95
C ALA A 116 -13.86 -1.78 7.05
N PRO A 117 -14.28 -1.18 5.92
CA PRO A 117 -15.27 -1.79 5.03
C PRO A 117 -14.82 -3.11 4.38
N LEU A 118 -13.52 -3.40 4.31
CA LEU A 118 -13.01 -4.68 3.78
C LEU A 118 -13.29 -5.86 4.70
N PHE A 119 -13.56 -5.58 5.99
CA PHE A 119 -13.81 -6.59 7.02
C PHE A 119 -15.27 -6.57 7.50
N ALA A 120 -16.11 -5.71 6.92
CA ALA A 120 -17.52 -5.67 7.25
C ALA A 120 -18.23 -6.81 6.49
N GLU A 121 -18.74 -7.80 7.21
CA GLU A 121 -19.65 -8.80 6.65
C GLU A 121 -21.03 -8.16 6.39
N GLY A 122 -21.60 -8.40 5.21
CA GLY A 122 -22.98 -8.05 4.90
C GLY A 122 -23.20 -6.56 4.65
N ARG A 123 -22.92 -6.10 3.43
CA ARG A 123 -23.63 -4.92 2.91
C ARG A 123 -25.05 -5.39 2.58
N ASP A 124 -26.03 -5.14 3.47
CA ASP A 124 -27.44 -5.35 3.11
C ASP A 124 -27.75 -4.45 1.89
N PRO A 125 -28.02 -5.03 0.70
CA PRO A 125 -28.32 -4.25 -0.50
C PRO A 125 -29.55 -3.35 -0.31
N ARG A 126 -30.42 -3.67 0.65
CA ARG A 126 -31.66 -2.93 0.93
C ARG A 126 -31.42 -1.65 1.73
N ALA A 127 -30.28 -1.51 2.43
CA ALA A 127 -29.94 -0.30 3.17
C ALA A 127 -29.65 0.91 2.26
N LEU A 128 -29.37 0.69 0.98
CA LEU A 128 -29.21 1.72 -0.05
C LEU A 128 -30.54 2.14 -0.71
N CYS A 129 -31.62 1.37 -0.51
CA CYS A 129 -32.90 1.56 -1.19
C CYS A 129 -34.01 2.15 -0.30
N LEU A 130 -33.80 2.32 1.00
CA LEU A 130 -34.81 2.91 1.86
C LEU A 130 -34.73 4.44 1.77
N PRO A 131 -35.77 5.13 1.26
CA PRO A 131 -35.87 6.56 1.45
C PRO A 131 -35.94 6.79 2.97
N ARG A 132 -35.08 7.66 3.50
CA ARG A 132 -35.22 8.18 4.87
C ARG A 132 -36.55 8.93 4.94
N ALA A 133 -37.64 8.22 5.20
CA ALA A 133 -38.86 8.83 5.66
C ALA A 133 -38.54 9.46 7.01
N ARG A 134 -38.38 10.78 7.01
CA ARG A 134 -38.37 11.56 8.23
C ARG A 134 -39.73 11.37 8.89
N VAL A 135 -39.76 10.56 9.94
CA VAL A 135 -40.87 10.60 10.88
C VAL A 135 -40.65 11.86 11.72
N SER A 136 -41.17 12.99 11.25
CA SER A 136 -41.45 14.14 12.08
C SER A 136 -42.73 13.84 12.86
N VAL A 137 -42.58 13.35 14.08
CA VAL A 137 -43.67 13.41 15.06
C VAL A 137 -43.34 14.59 15.97
N ASP A 138 -43.77 15.75 15.49
CA ASP A 138 -43.99 16.91 16.34
C ASP A 138 -45.47 16.86 16.72
N ALA A 139 -45.76 16.39 17.92
CA ALA A 139 -47.10 16.41 18.49
C ALA A 139 -47.06 16.22 20.02
N THR A 140 -46.75 17.31 20.72
CA THR A 140 -47.45 17.71 21.96
C THR A 140 -47.65 19.23 21.87
N PRO A 141 -48.59 19.88 22.59
CA PRO A 141 -49.50 19.40 23.63
C PRO A 141 -50.97 19.82 23.42
N ARG A 142 -51.94 19.18 24.10
CA ARG A 142 -53.05 19.81 24.85
C ARG A 142 -53.65 18.80 25.82
#